data_AF-A0AAV4QRX1-F1
#
_entry.id   AF-A0AAV4QRX1-F1
#
_cell.length_a   1.000
_cell.length_b   1.000
_cell.length_c   1.000
_cell.angle_alpha   90.00
_cell.angle_beta   90.00
_cell.angle_gamma   90.00
#
_symmetry.space_group_name_H-M   'P 1'
#
loop_
_entity.id
_entity.type
_entity.pdbx_description
1 polymer ?
#
loop_
_entity_poly.entity_id
_entity_poly.type
_entity_poly.pdbx_seq_one_letter_code
_entity_poly.pdbx_strand_id
1 'polypeptide(L)'
;MLRDFGKGRNTTTIRDKNTTQEIRTSFIFFSVPIQVRVTPPQQTISVGQATHFNCTVSGFPLYGVTWTKNLRPVVPNERIRVLSTDVLSISSVVRDDRGVYQCFAHNHFDSAQASGALLLGGILGFHFVIMERKINVLLTMDLN
;
A
#
# COMPACT_ATOMS: atom_id res chain seq x y z
N MET A 1 -18.95 7.24 13.99
CA MET A 1 -19.36 7.38 15.42
C MET A 1 -18.26 6.79 16.30
N LEU A 2 -18.00 7.36 17.47
CA LEU A 2 -17.05 6.87 18.47
C LEU A 2 -17.59 5.55 19.08
N ARG A 3 -16.73 4.54 19.26
CA ARG A 3 -17.07 3.23 19.85
C ARG A 3 -16.28 3.03 21.14
N ASP A 4 -16.96 2.61 22.22
CA ASP A 4 -16.36 2.23 23.51
C ASP A 4 -15.96 0.75 23.48
N PHE A 5 -14.69 0.46 23.77
CA PHE A 5 -14.14 -0.90 23.80
C PHE A 5 -13.81 -1.39 25.22
N GLY A 6 -14.16 -0.62 26.24
CA GLY A 6 -14.12 -1.08 27.63
C GLY A 6 -13.25 -0.24 28.55
N LYS A 7 -13.29 -0.63 29.82
CA LYS A 7 -12.70 0.10 30.94
C LYS A 7 -11.49 -0.66 31.48
N GLY A 8 -10.32 -0.04 31.44
CA GLY A 8 -9.11 -0.53 32.11
C GLY A 8 -8.97 0.01 33.52
N ARG A 9 -8.21 -0.70 34.36
CA ARG A 9 -7.93 -0.29 35.75
C ARG A 9 -6.47 -0.57 36.10
N ASN A 10 -5.78 0.45 36.61
CA ASN A 10 -4.45 0.33 37.20
C ASN A 10 -4.54 0.54 38.71
N THR A 11 -3.78 -0.23 39.50
CA THR A 11 -3.68 -0.07 40.94
C THR A 11 -2.25 0.31 41.31
N THR A 12 -2.07 1.47 41.94
CA THR A 12 -0.79 1.94 42.45
C THR A 12 -0.77 1.74 43.96
N THR A 13 0.20 0.98 44.45
CA THR A 13 0.37 0.74 45.88
C THR A 13 1.42 1.69 46.46
N ILE A 14 1.02 2.49 47.45
CA ILE A 14 1.93 3.35 48.22
C ILE A 14 2.23 2.62 49.52
N ARG A 15 3.50 2.28 49.76
CA ARG A 15 3.95 1.65 51.01
C ARG A 15 4.75 2.65 51.84
N ASP A 16 4.37 2.75 53.10
CA ASP A 16 5.12 3.38 54.19
C ASP A 16 5.37 2.33 55.29
N LYS A 17 6.27 2.60 56.25
CA LYS A 17 6.71 1.65 57.30
C LYS A 17 5.53 1.04 58.09
N ASN A 18 4.44 1.80 58.24
CA ASN A 18 3.30 1.42 59.06
C ASN A 18 1.98 1.33 58.27
N THR A 19 1.97 1.74 56.99
CA THR A 19 0.73 1.88 56.21
C THR A 19 0.94 1.45 54.76
N THR A 20 -0.01 0.71 54.20
CA THR A 20 -0.10 0.49 52.75
C THR A 20 -1.41 1.08 52.24
N GLN A 21 -1.33 1.94 51.23
CA GLN A 21 -2.49 2.52 50.54
C GLN A 21 -2.56 2.02 49.11
N GLU A 22 -3.78 1.82 48.60
CA GLU A 22 -4.04 1.50 47.20
C GLU A 22 -4.77 2.66 46.52
N ILE A 23 -4.19 3.17 45.43
CA ILE A 23 -4.85 4.12 44.54
C ILE A 23 -5.30 3.36 43.29
N ARG A 24 -6.58 3.43 42.95
CA ARG A 24 -7.16 2.77 41.77
C ARG A 24 -7.51 3.81 40.70
N THR A 25 -6.85 3.74 39.56
CA THR A 25 -7.10 4.61 38.40
C THR A 25 -7.85 3.84 37.33
N SER A 26 -8.91 4.40 36.77
CA SER A 26 -9.65 3.80 35.65
C SER A 26 -9.45 4.62 34.37
N PHE A 27 -9.43 3.95 33.22
CA PHE A 27 -9.39 4.57 31.89
C PHE A 27 -10.34 3.86 30.93
N ILE A 28 -10.71 4.55 29.85
CA ILE A 28 -11.66 4.08 28.83
C ILE A 28 -10.99 4.07 27.47
N PHE A 29 -11.24 3.01 26.71
CA PHE A 29 -10.72 2.87 25.35
C PHE A 29 -11.78 3.22 24.33
N PHE A 30 -11.47 4.17 23.46
CA PHE A 30 -12.33 4.53 22.35
C PHE A 30 -11.66 4.30 21.02
N SER A 31 -12.46 3.93 20.02
CA SER A 31 -12.03 3.88 18.63
C SER A 31 -13.01 4.55 17.69
N VAL A 32 -12.48 5.03 16.57
CA VAL A 32 -13.25 5.46 15.40
C VAL A 32 -13.08 4.38 14.33
N PRO A 33 -14.16 3.91 13.70
CA PRO A 33 -14.10 2.88 12.67
C PRO A 33 -13.07 3.19 11.59
N ILE A 34 -12.32 2.16 11.21
CA ILE A 34 -11.31 2.30 10.16
C ILE A 34 -12.03 2.28 8.82
N GLN A 35 -11.71 3.26 7.97
CA GLN A 35 -12.11 3.27 6.58
C GLN A 35 -10.87 3.37 5.70
N VAL A 36 -10.86 2.58 4.64
CA VAL A 36 -9.75 2.52 3.68
C VAL A 36 -10.31 2.77 2.29
N ARG A 37 -9.61 3.58 1.51
CA ARG A 37 -9.90 3.81 0.09
C ARG A 37 -8.61 3.79 -0.70
N VAL A 38 -8.62 3.12 -1.84
CA VAL A 38 -7.49 3.11 -2.78
C VAL A 38 -7.89 3.88 -4.04
N THR A 39 -7.04 4.83 -4.45
CA THR A 39 -7.25 5.67 -5.63
C THR A 39 -6.02 5.61 -6.53
N PRO A 40 -6.19 5.35 -7.85
CA PRO A 40 -7.45 4.99 -8.50
C PRO A 40 -7.90 3.56 -8.17
N PRO A 41 -9.20 3.24 -8.24
CA PRO A 41 -9.69 1.86 -8.04
C PRO A 41 -9.29 0.93 -9.21
N GLN A 42 -9.00 1.50 -10.37
CA GLN A 42 -8.45 0.79 -11.52
C GLN A 42 -7.64 1.77 -12.38
N GLN A 43 -6.53 1.30 -12.93
CA GLN A 43 -5.75 2.04 -13.92
C GLN A 43 -5.11 1.11 -14.94
N THR A 44 -4.97 1.62 -16.16
CA THR A 44 -4.36 0.92 -17.29
C THR A 44 -3.09 1.66 -17.69
N ILE A 45 -1.94 1.01 -17.52
CA ILE A 45 -0.62 1.65 -17.67
C ILE A 45 0.22 0.86 -18.66
N SER A 46 0.83 1.55 -19.62
CA SER A 46 1.75 0.93 -20.58
C SER A 46 3.05 0.52 -19.91
N VAL A 47 3.66 -0.57 -20.39
CA VAL A 47 4.98 -1.03 -19.92
C VAL A 47 6.01 0.10 -20.06
N GLY A 48 6.87 0.25 -19.04
CA GLY A 48 7.89 1.28 -18.96
C GLY A 48 7.44 2.58 -18.30
N GLN A 49 6.14 2.85 -18.19
CA GLN A 49 5.59 4.08 -17.60
C GLN A 49 5.50 4.00 -16.07
N ALA A 50 5.47 5.17 -15.43
CA ALA A 50 5.30 5.29 -13.98
C ALA A 50 3.82 5.30 -13.58
N THR A 51 3.52 4.83 -12.36
CA THR A 51 2.18 4.88 -11.76
C THR A 51 2.27 4.90 -10.24
N HIS A 52 1.18 5.29 -9.58
CA HIS A 52 1.02 5.18 -8.15
C HIS A 52 -0.41 4.78 -7.77
N PHE A 53 -0.55 4.18 -6.59
CA PHE A 53 -1.81 4.07 -5.86
C PHE A 53 -1.69 4.84 -4.55
N ASN A 54 -2.72 5.61 -4.21
CA ASN A 54 -2.86 6.30 -2.94
C ASN A 54 -3.87 5.56 -2.07
N CYS A 55 -3.49 5.22 -0.84
CA CYS A 55 -4.35 4.66 0.18
C CYS A 55 -4.76 5.72 1.20
N THR A 56 -6.00 6.19 1.11
CA THR A 56 -6.55 7.09 2.13
C THR A 56 -7.14 6.27 3.26
N VAL A 57 -6.60 6.45 4.47
CA VAL A 57 -7.05 5.78 5.69
C VAL A 57 -7.61 6.81 6.66
N SER A 58 -8.79 6.53 7.22
CA SER A 58 -9.36 7.26 8.34
C SER A 58 -9.74 6.29 9.45
N GLY A 59 -9.86 6.81 10.68
CA GLY A 59 -10.08 6.01 11.88
C GLY A 59 -9.06 6.34 12.96
N PHE A 60 -9.28 5.79 14.15
CA PHE A 60 -8.41 6.03 15.30
C PHE A 60 -8.58 4.91 16.33
N PRO A 61 -7.51 4.44 16.99
CA PRO A 61 -6.10 4.62 16.62
C PRO A 61 -5.77 3.87 15.30
N LEU A 62 -4.59 4.10 14.73
CA LEU A 62 -4.08 3.39 13.54
C LEU A 62 -2.66 2.89 13.85
N TYR A 63 -2.34 1.63 13.54
CA TYR A 63 -1.00 1.05 13.80
C TYR A 63 -0.11 0.92 12.58
N GLY A 64 -0.63 1.30 11.41
CA GLY A 64 0.12 1.30 10.18
C GLY A 64 -0.71 0.83 9.00
N VAL A 65 -0.10 0.93 7.84
CA VAL A 65 -0.66 0.54 6.55
C VAL A 65 0.28 -0.45 5.89
N THR A 66 -0.29 -1.49 5.29
CA THR A 66 0.45 -2.50 4.56
C THR A 66 -0.12 -2.67 3.16
N TRP A 67 0.77 -2.96 2.21
CA TRP A 67 0.42 -3.20 0.81
C TRP A 67 0.67 -4.65 0.44
N THR A 68 -0.30 -5.23 -0.26
CA THR A 68 -0.16 -6.53 -0.92
C THR A 68 -0.49 -6.42 -2.39
N LYS A 69 0.07 -7.32 -3.19
CA LYS A 69 -0.25 -7.52 -4.59
C LYS A 69 -0.65 -8.98 -4.77
N ASN A 70 -1.86 -9.24 -5.24
CA ASN A 70 -2.40 -10.58 -5.39
C ASN A 70 -2.20 -11.43 -4.11
N LEU A 71 -2.55 -10.86 -2.94
CA LEU A 71 -2.43 -11.46 -1.61
C LEU A 71 -1.00 -11.69 -1.10
N ARG A 72 0.03 -11.25 -1.83
CA ARG A 72 1.43 -11.35 -1.39
C ARG A 72 1.95 -9.97 -0.97
N PRO A 73 2.75 -9.87 0.11
CA PRO A 73 3.35 -8.60 0.51
C PRO A 73 4.10 -7.95 -0.65
N VAL A 74 3.88 -6.64 -0.83
CA VAL A 74 4.71 -5.87 -1.77
C VAL A 74 6.11 -5.74 -1.18
N VAL A 75 7.11 -6.21 -1.91
CA VAL A 75 8.52 -6.07 -1.53
C VAL A 75 9.10 -4.86 -2.25
N PRO A 76 9.55 -3.81 -1.54
CA PRO A 76 10.20 -2.67 -2.16
C PRO A 76 11.46 -3.07 -2.93
N ASN A 77 11.71 -2.39 -4.04
CA ASN A 77 12.92 -2.54 -4.84
C ASN A 77 13.26 -1.20 -5.53
N GLU A 78 14.19 -1.21 -6.48
CA GLU A 78 14.59 0.01 -7.20
C GLU A 78 13.40 0.74 -7.86
N ARG A 79 12.43 -0.03 -8.34
CA ARG A 79 11.29 0.40 -9.16
C ARG A 79 9.99 0.55 -8.36
N ILE A 80 9.78 -0.29 -7.35
CA ILE A 80 8.59 -0.32 -6.51
C ILE A 80 8.95 0.26 -5.14
N ARG A 81 8.31 1.35 -4.74
CA ARG A 81 8.56 2.04 -3.46
C ARG A 81 7.26 2.36 -2.75
N VAL A 82 7.33 2.36 -1.43
CA VAL A 82 6.28 2.89 -0.55
C VAL A 82 6.80 4.25 -0.05
N LEU A 83 6.36 5.34 -0.67
CA LEU A 83 6.98 6.68 -0.51
C LEU A 83 6.53 7.39 0.78
N SER A 84 5.29 7.15 1.18
CA SER A 84 4.73 7.35 2.52
C SER A 84 4.03 6.05 2.91
N THR A 85 3.63 5.84 4.18
CA THR A 85 2.90 4.62 4.59
C THR A 85 1.71 4.27 3.68
N ASP A 86 1.23 5.26 2.93
CA ASP A 86 -0.04 5.27 2.23
C ASP A 86 0.11 5.30 0.70
N VAL A 87 1.30 5.58 0.15
CA VAL A 87 1.50 5.73 -1.31
C VAL A 87 2.42 4.65 -1.86
N LEU A 88 1.85 3.77 -2.69
CA LEU A 88 2.60 2.78 -3.46
C LEU A 88 2.95 3.35 -4.83
N SER A 89 4.24 3.47 -5.13
CA SER A 89 4.77 4.00 -6.39
C SER A 89 5.52 2.92 -7.17
N ILE A 90 5.29 2.90 -8.48
CA ILE A 90 5.91 1.98 -9.44
C ILE A 90 6.49 2.83 -10.56
N SER A 91 7.81 2.99 -10.63
CA SER A 91 8.45 3.97 -11.51
C SER A 91 8.53 3.55 -12.99
N SER A 92 8.43 2.25 -13.31
CA SER A 92 8.54 1.78 -14.71
C SER A 92 7.89 0.41 -14.94
N VAL A 93 6.56 0.37 -15.12
CA VAL A 93 5.72 -0.85 -15.08
C VAL A 93 6.25 -2.00 -15.96
N VAL A 94 6.27 -3.22 -15.42
CA VAL A 94 6.56 -4.46 -16.16
C VAL A 94 5.33 -5.37 -16.25
N ARG A 95 5.36 -6.40 -17.11
CA ARG A 95 4.22 -7.30 -17.30
C ARG A 95 3.74 -7.95 -16.00
N ASP A 96 4.70 -8.36 -15.18
CA ASP A 96 4.40 -9.02 -13.91
C ASP A 96 3.74 -8.09 -12.91
N ASP A 97 3.86 -6.77 -13.04
CA ASP A 97 3.20 -5.80 -12.14
C ASP A 97 1.68 -5.84 -12.23
N ARG A 98 1.13 -6.37 -13.32
CA ARG A 98 -0.32 -6.55 -13.47
C ARG A 98 -0.89 -7.29 -12.26
N GLY A 99 -1.97 -6.76 -11.71
CA GLY A 99 -2.61 -7.40 -10.57
C GLY A 99 -3.48 -6.46 -9.75
N VAL A 100 -3.97 -7.00 -8.64
CA VAL A 100 -4.75 -6.26 -7.66
C VAL A 100 -3.85 -5.89 -6.50
N TYR A 101 -3.72 -4.59 -6.26
CA TYR A 101 -2.98 -4.02 -5.15
C TYR A 101 -3.96 -3.69 -4.03
N GLN A 102 -3.73 -4.23 -2.84
CA GLN A 102 -4.60 -4.03 -1.69
C GLN A 102 -3.87 -3.31 -0.58
N CYS A 103 -4.51 -2.28 -0.05
CA CYS A 103 -4.09 -1.57 1.13
C CYS A 103 -4.88 -2.10 2.34
N PHE A 104 -4.18 -2.43 3.42
CA PHE A 104 -4.76 -2.91 4.67
C PHE A 104 -4.32 -2.03 5.83
N ALA A 105 -5.28 -1.64 6.67
CA ALA A 105 -5.06 -0.84 7.88
C ALA A 105 -5.80 -1.46 9.07
N HIS A 106 -5.20 -1.41 10.25
CA HIS A 106 -5.77 -1.99 11.45
C HIS A 106 -5.39 -1.24 12.73
N ASN A 107 -6.15 -1.55 13.79
CA ASN A 107 -5.78 -1.28 15.17
C ASN A 107 -6.08 -2.50 16.06
N HIS A 108 -6.13 -2.35 17.38
CA HIS A 108 -6.43 -3.46 18.31
C HIS A 108 -7.89 -3.93 18.23
N PHE A 109 -8.78 -3.14 17.60
CA PHE A 109 -10.23 -3.28 17.70
C PHE A 109 -10.93 -3.45 16.34
N ASP A 110 -10.31 -3.03 15.25
CA ASP A 110 -10.90 -2.95 13.91
C ASP A 110 -9.83 -3.10 12.83
N SER A 111 -10.27 -3.51 11.64
CA SER A 111 -9.45 -3.64 10.44
C SER A 111 -10.26 -3.37 9.19
N ALA A 112 -9.67 -2.69 8.21
CA ALA A 112 -10.32 -2.44 6.93
C ALA A 112 -9.31 -2.50 5.77
N GLN A 113 -9.85 -2.70 4.57
CA GLN A 113 -9.04 -2.82 3.35
C GLN A 113 -9.77 -2.26 2.13
N ALA A 114 -8.99 -1.79 1.15
CA ALA A 114 -9.49 -1.46 -0.18
C ALA A 114 -8.46 -1.85 -1.24
N SER A 115 -8.91 -1.94 -2.49
CA SER A 115 -8.09 -2.48 -3.59
C SER A 115 -8.12 -1.57 -4.81
N GLY A 116 -7.01 -1.57 -5.54
CA GLY A 116 -6.87 -0.94 -6.85
C GLY A 116 -6.31 -1.94 -7.87
N ALA A 117 -6.86 -1.97 -9.07
CA ALA A 117 -6.41 -2.86 -10.14
C ALA A 117 -5.42 -2.17 -11.09
N LEU A 118 -4.27 -2.79 -11.34
CA LEU A 118 -3.32 -2.39 -12.38
C LEU A 118 -3.47 -3.31 -13.60
N LEU A 119 -3.90 -2.72 -14.70
CA LEU A 119 -3.99 -3.35 -16.02
C LEU A 119 -2.85 -2.84 -16.90
N LEU A 120 -2.46 -3.64 -17.89
CA LEU A 120 -1.46 -3.24 -18.87
C LEU A 120 -2.15 -2.57 -20.06
N GLY A 121 -1.70 -1.37 -20.39
CA GLY A 121 -2.08 -0.67 -21.63
C GLY A 121 -1.47 -1.37 -22.84
N GLY A 122 -2.29 -1.56 -23.87
CA GLY A 122 -1.90 -2.17 -25.13
C GLY A 122 -0.77 -1.42 -25.84
N ILE A 123 0.07 -2.20 -26.53
CA ILE A 123 1.30 -1.80 -27.21
C ILE A 123 0.97 -1.17 -28.57
N LEU A 124 0.26 -0.04 -28.61
CA LEU A 124 0.06 0.66 -29.90
C LEU A 124 1.11 1.75 -30.18
N GLY A 125 2.01 2.07 -29.23
CA GLY A 125 2.96 3.18 -29.39
C GLY A 125 4.46 2.83 -29.42
N PHE A 126 4.91 1.71 -28.84
CA PHE A 126 6.35 1.52 -28.56
C PHE A 126 7.00 0.26 -29.14
N HIS A 127 6.24 -0.72 -29.63
CA HIS A 127 6.82 -1.90 -30.29
C HIS A 127 6.99 -1.73 -31.81
N PHE A 128 6.54 -0.61 -32.38
CA PHE A 128 6.82 -0.28 -33.79
C PHE A 128 8.12 0.54 -33.95
N VAL A 129 8.58 1.24 -32.90
CA VAL A 129 9.73 2.17 -33.01
C VAL A 129 11.10 1.47 -32.97
N ILE A 130 11.18 0.17 -32.67
CA ILE A 130 12.46 -0.55 -32.51
C ILE A 130 12.72 -1.60 -33.61
N MET A 131 11.86 -1.75 -34.63
CA MET A 131 12.14 -2.65 -35.77
C MET A 131 12.69 -1.96 -37.03
N GLU A 132 12.90 -0.63 -37.05
CA GLU A 132 13.42 0.07 -38.23
C GLU A 132 14.84 0.64 -38.09
N ARG A 133 15.52 0.44 -36.95
CA ARG A 133 16.92 0.91 -36.77
C ARG A 133 18.00 -0.16 -36.93
N LYS A 134 17.72 -1.26 -37.63
CA LYS A 134 18.75 -2.24 -38.04
C LYS A 134 18.43 -2.94 -39.37
N ILE A 135 18.16 -2.22 -40.44
CA ILE A 135 18.36 -2.73 -41.81
C ILE A 135 18.96 -1.61 -42.64
N ASN A 136 20.25 -1.32 -42.40
CA ASN A 136 21.07 -0.48 -43.27
C ASN A 136 22.54 -0.89 -43.11
N VAL A 137 22.84 -2.19 -43.23
CA VAL A 137 24.20 -2.68 -43.50
C VAL A 137 24.10 -4.05 -44.17
N LEU A 138 24.68 -4.17 -45.38
CA LEU A 138 24.86 -5.36 -46.24
C LEU A 138 23.54 -5.90 -46.84
N LEU A 139 23.26 -5.78 -48.14
CA LEU A 139 24.00 -6.38 -49.25
C LEU A 139 23.99 -5.47 -50.48
N THR A 140 25.13 -4.83 -50.78
CA THR A 140 25.52 -4.54 -52.16
C THR A 140 26.42 -5.69 -52.61
N MET A 141 25.93 -6.59 -53.45
CA MET A 141 26.74 -7.43 -54.33
C MET A 141 25.84 -8.13 -55.36
N ASP A 142 26.34 -8.12 -56.58
CA ASP A 142 25.76 -8.52 -57.86
C ASP A 142 24.99 -9.85 -57.88
N LEU A 143 24.11 -10.00 -58.89
CA LEU A 143 24.20 -11.05 -59.92
C LEU A 143 23.07 -10.89 -60.96
N ASN A 144 23.49 -10.53 -62.19
CA ASN A 144 22.91 -10.77 -63.53
C ASN A 144 21.40 -10.62 -63.75
#